data_AF-A0A7J3C7A5-F1
#
_entry.id   AF-A0A7J3C7A5-F1
#
_cell.length_a   1.000
_cell.length_b   1.000
_cell.length_c   1.000
_cell.angle_alpha   90.00
_cell.angle_beta   90.00
_cell.angle_gamma   90.00
#
_symmetry.space_group_name_H-M   'P 1'
#
loop_
_entity.id
_entity.type
_entity.pdbx_description
1 polymer ?
#
loop_
_entity_poly.entity_id
_entity_poly.type
_entity_poly.pdbx_seq_one_letter_code
_entity_poly.pdbx_strand_id
1 'polypeptide(L)'
;MLTLVRYSEIGTKGDNRSYFEELLARNIMAKLNENSIRANVRREETRLIVESEVSVSHILSRVFGISSFSIVERVNSTVEDIEKIVSSKEIKGKFRVTVNRRSKDFPMTSQEFSARLGELVLNLNKDAKVDLFNYDTNIGVDIGSEYTYVYFNVIQGPGGLPVRSQGKGVALISGGIDSPVASYLMLKRGMELNLIHYFQSSRLLEKVFRNKELLEQYSPYPIEIKIMDHRKMIGKTVMELRKNKQERWTCIFCKREMYQEGENYAREIGAKAIVTGEDLGQVASQTLDNLNTIEEKITMPIFRPLIGFDKIEIEKISEKIGAFDIFLSDTASCDCYFLPPRPRTKSSIEEMKEIEVKILGRSG
;
A
#
# COMPACT_ATOMS: atom_id res chain seq x y z
N MET A 1 6.75 25.98 5.55
CA MET A 1 7.65 25.14 4.71
C MET A 1 6.89 24.72 3.46
N LEU A 2 7.56 24.68 2.31
CA LEU A 2 6.97 24.22 1.05
C LEU A 2 7.57 22.87 0.66
N THR A 3 6.70 21.94 0.24
CA THR A 3 7.09 20.63 -0.29
C THR A 3 6.44 20.41 -1.64
N LEU A 4 7.25 20.19 -2.67
CA LEU A 4 6.79 19.83 -4.00
C LEU A 4 6.66 18.32 -4.10
N VAL A 5 5.47 17.86 -4.45
CA VAL A 5 5.10 16.45 -4.58
C VAL A 5 4.96 16.08 -6.06
N ARG A 6 5.61 14.98 -6.44
CA ARG A 6 5.60 14.38 -7.78
C ARG A 6 4.91 13.03 -7.73
N TYR A 7 4.21 12.69 -8.81
CA TYR A 7 3.46 11.45 -8.97
C TYR A 7 3.74 10.86 -10.37
N SER A 8 3.76 9.53 -10.49
CA SER A 8 4.14 8.83 -11.72
C SER A 8 2.94 8.16 -12.40
N GLU A 9 2.34 7.13 -11.78
CA GLU A 9 1.25 6.31 -12.34
C GLU A 9 -0.06 7.08 -12.60
N ILE A 10 -0.17 8.31 -12.09
CA ILE A 10 -1.32 9.19 -12.30
C ILE A 10 -1.26 9.86 -13.68
N GLY A 11 -0.05 10.19 -14.15
CA GLY A 11 0.14 10.97 -15.38
C GLY A 11 -0.12 10.19 -16.69
N THR A 12 -0.24 8.87 -16.62
CA THR A 12 -0.43 7.99 -17.78
C THR A 12 -1.91 7.66 -18.07
N LYS A 13 -2.85 8.07 -17.21
CA LYS A 13 -4.26 7.66 -17.25
C LYS A 13 -5.24 8.59 -18.00
N GLY A 14 -4.74 9.37 -18.98
CA GLY A 14 -5.60 10.16 -19.89
C GLY A 14 -6.58 11.11 -19.16
N ASP A 15 -7.85 11.08 -19.57
CA ASP A 15 -8.92 12.01 -19.15
C ASP A 15 -9.22 12.05 -17.64
N ASN A 16 -8.73 11.07 -16.86
CA ASN A 16 -8.98 10.99 -15.42
C ASN A 16 -7.91 11.65 -14.54
N ARG A 17 -6.93 12.33 -15.13
CA ARG A 17 -5.80 12.92 -14.41
C ARG A 17 -6.22 13.87 -13.28
N SER A 18 -7.14 14.80 -13.54
CA SER A 18 -7.61 15.77 -12.52
C SER A 18 -8.20 15.06 -11.30
N TYR A 19 -9.02 14.02 -11.53
CA TYR A 19 -9.61 13.22 -10.46
C TYR A 19 -8.54 12.58 -9.56
N PHE A 20 -7.49 12.00 -10.14
CA PHE A 20 -6.41 11.39 -9.37
C PHE A 20 -5.59 12.41 -8.58
N GLU A 21 -5.30 13.57 -9.17
CA GLU A 21 -4.59 14.67 -8.50
C GLU A 21 -5.39 15.22 -7.31
N GLU A 22 -6.68 15.45 -7.50
CA GLU A 22 -7.60 15.91 -6.44
C GLU A 22 -7.75 14.87 -5.33
N LEU A 23 -7.85 13.59 -5.70
CA LEU A 23 -7.88 12.50 -4.72
C LEU A 23 -6.57 12.40 -3.94
N LEU A 24 -5.42 12.49 -4.61
CA LEU A 24 -4.12 12.49 -3.94
C LEU A 24 -3.98 13.69 -3.00
N ALA A 25 -4.38 14.88 -3.44
CA ALA A 25 -4.38 16.08 -2.61
C ALA A 25 -5.26 15.92 -1.35
N ARG A 26 -6.46 15.36 -1.51
CA ARG A 26 -7.35 15.03 -0.38
C ARG A 26 -6.74 13.99 0.56
N ASN A 27 -6.10 12.96 0.03
CA ASN A 27 -5.45 11.93 0.84
C ASN A 27 -4.27 12.50 1.65
N ILE A 28 -3.46 13.38 1.03
CA ILE A 28 -2.39 14.11 1.74
C ILE A 28 -3.00 14.96 2.85
N MET A 29 -4.00 15.79 2.55
CA MET A 29 -4.67 16.63 3.55
C MET A 29 -5.26 15.80 4.71
N ALA A 30 -5.88 14.65 4.41
CA ALA A 30 -6.45 13.78 5.44
C ALA A 30 -5.38 13.29 6.43
N LYS A 31 -4.23 12.80 5.93
CA LYS A 31 -3.12 12.37 6.80
C LYS A 31 -2.48 13.54 7.57
N LEU A 32 -2.42 14.73 6.99
CA LEU A 32 -1.91 15.92 7.69
C LEU A 32 -2.86 16.32 8.84
N ASN A 33 -4.16 16.31 8.59
CA ASN A 33 -5.18 16.63 9.59
C ASN A 33 -5.21 15.60 10.74
N GLU A 34 -5.06 14.31 10.43
CA GLU A 34 -4.93 13.23 11.43
C GLU A 34 -3.75 13.48 12.39
N ASN A 35 -2.67 14.07 11.89
CA ASN A 35 -1.49 14.43 12.67
C ASN A 35 -1.57 15.85 13.25
N SER A 36 -2.73 16.49 13.22
CA SER A 36 -2.96 17.87 13.70
C SER A 36 -2.03 18.92 13.09
N ILE A 37 -1.57 18.71 11.85
CA ILE A 37 -0.66 19.64 11.16
C ILE A 37 -1.48 20.66 10.36
N ARG A 38 -1.29 21.95 10.64
CA ARG A 38 -1.88 23.00 9.81
C ARG A 38 -1.16 23.08 8.48
N ALA A 39 -1.88 22.73 7.41
CA ALA A 39 -1.33 22.70 6.07
C ALA A 39 -2.35 23.04 4.99
N ASN A 40 -1.86 23.27 3.78
CA ASN A 40 -2.63 23.45 2.57
C ASN A 40 -1.97 22.67 1.43
N VAL A 41 -2.77 22.00 0.60
CA VAL A 41 -2.28 21.29 -0.59
C VAL A 41 -2.93 21.93 -1.80
N ARG A 42 -2.10 22.51 -2.66
CA ARG A 42 -2.55 23.15 -3.89
C ARG A 42 -2.03 22.38 -5.10
N ARG A 43 -2.83 22.33 -6.16
CA ARG A 43 -2.35 21.87 -7.45
C ARG A 43 -1.73 23.05 -8.19
N GLU A 44 -0.53 22.84 -8.69
CA GLU A 44 0.14 23.77 -9.59
C GLU A 44 0.56 23.00 -10.84
N GLU A 45 -0.21 23.19 -11.91
CA GLU A 45 -0.08 22.46 -13.18
C GLU A 45 0.00 20.93 -12.96
N THR A 46 1.21 20.37 -13.04
CA THR A 46 1.49 18.93 -12.96
C THR A 46 2.21 18.54 -11.65
N ARG A 47 2.04 19.36 -10.61
CA ARG A 47 2.59 19.16 -9.26
C ARG A 47 1.52 19.39 -8.21
N LEU A 48 1.74 18.80 -7.04
CA LEU A 48 1.05 19.21 -5.82
C LEU A 48 2.07 19.93 -4.93
N ILE A 49 1.70 21.10 -4.41
CA ILE A 49 2.51 21.88 -3.48
C ILE A 49 1.84 21.78 -2.11
N VAL A 50 2.59 21.27 -1.14
CA VAL A 50 2.18 21.17 0.26
C VAL A 50 2.84 22.31 1.01
N GLU A 51 2.04 23.21 1.55
CA GLU A 51 2.47 24.28 2.44
C GLU A 51 2.07 23.91 3.87
N SER A 52 3.04 23.76 4.75
CA SER A 52 2.83 23.33 6.14
C SER A 52 3.69 24.12 7.11
N GLU A 53 3.28 24.21 8.37
CA GLU A 53 4.06 24.87 9.42
C GLU A 53 5.35 24.12 9.77
N VAL A 54 5.36 22.79 9.64
CA VAL A 54 6.48 21.88 9.94
C VAL A 54 6.84 20.99 8.75
N SER A 55 7.95 20.27 8.83
CA SER A 55 8.31 19.25 7.83
C SER A 55 7.35 18.06 7.90
N VAL A 56 6.78 17.71 6.76
CA VAL A 56 5.78 16.63 6.62
C VAL A 56 6.34 15.39 5.93
N SER A 57 7.67 15.30 5.78
CA SER A 57 8.34 14.25 5.00
C SER A 57 8.00 12.83 5.46
N HIS A 58 7.93 12.62 6.78
CA HIS A 58 7.60 11.32 7.36
C HIS A 58 6.17 10.87 7.01
N ILE A 59 5.22 11.80 6.91
CA ILE A 59 3.82 11.53 6.52
C ILE A 59 3.77 11.23 5.03
N LEU A 60 4.37 12.09 4.19
CA LEU A 60 4.34 11.92 2.73
C LEU A 60 5.01 10.62 2.27
N SER A 61 5.98 10.10 3.02
CA SER A 61 6.62 8.81 2.75
C SER A 61 5.68 7.60 2.82
N ARG A 62 4.46 7.77 3.36
CA ARG A 62 3.45 6.72 3.53
C ARG A 62 2.17 6.95 2.72
N VAL A 63 2.09 8.04 1.95
CA VAL A 63 0.92 8.34 1.11
C VAL A 63 1.08 7.74 -0.28
N PHE A 64 0.32 6.68 -0.58
CA PHE A 64 0.30 6.07 -1.91
C PHE A 64 -0.19 7.04 -3.00
N GLY A 65 0.42 6.93 -4.18
CA GLY A 65 0.29 7.89 -5.28
C GLY A 65 1.47 8.85 -5.39
N ILE A 66 2.23 9.07 -4.30
CA ILE A 66 3.43 9.90 -4.32
C ILE A 66 4.61 9.09 -4.87
N SER A 67 5.19 9.54 -5.97
CA SER A 67 6.41 8.96 -6.54
C SER A 67 7.65 9.50 -5.83
N SER A 68 7.72 10.81 -5.65
CA SER A 68 8.79 11.47 -4.88
C SER A 68 8.33 12.84 -4.42
N PHE A 69 9.05 13.41 -3.47
CA PHE A 69 8.80 14.78 -3.01
C PHE A 69 10.09 15.45 -2.56
N SER A 70 10.06 16.77 -2.50
CA SER A 70 11.22 17.60 -2.14
C SER A 70 10.76 18.79 -1.32
N ILE A 71 11.46 19.09 -0.23
CA ILE A 71 11.34 20.40 0.42
C ILE A 71 11.96 21.42 -0.54
N VAL A 72 11.24 22.51 -0.81
CA VAL A 72 11.58 23.46 -1.87
C VAL A 72 11.63 24.89 -1.36
N GLU A 73 12.45 25.68 -2.05
CA GLU A 73 12.39 27.14 -2.01
C GLU A 73 11.63 27.64 -3.23
N ARG A 74 10.70 28.58 -3.02
CA ARG A 74 9.90 29.18 -4.09
C ARG A 74 10.47 30.55 -4.45
N VAL A 75 10.75 30.76 -5.73
CA VAL A 75 11.26 32.02 -6.28
C VAL A 75 10.48 32.41 -7.54
N ASN A 76 10.65 33.65 -7.99
CA ASN A 76 10.16 34.03 -9.30
C ASN A 76 10.90 33.24 -10.38
N SER A 77 10.25 33.02 -11.52
CA SER A 77 10.82 32.28 -12.65
C SER A 77 11.79 33.14 -13.48
N THR A 78 12.77 33.76 -12.84
CA THR A 78 13.87 34.53 -13.45
C THR A 78 15.19 33.81 -13.26
N VAL A 79 16.16 34.06 -14.16
CA VAL A 79 17.49 33.45 -14.06
C VAL A 79 18.17 33.89 -12.75
N GLU A 80 18.10 35.17 -12.43
CA GLU A 80 18.77 35.80 -11.31
C GLU A 80 18.26 35.27 -9.96
N ASP A 81 16.93 35.14 -9.80
CA ASP A 81 16.36 34.66 -8.54
C ASP A 81 16.68 33.17 -8.30
N ILE A 82 16.73 32.36 -9.35
CA ILE A 82 17.10 30.94 -9.26
C ILE A 82 18.60 30.80 -8.94
N GLU A 83 19.47 31.53 -9.66
CA GLU A 83 20.92 31.52 -9.42
C GLU A 83 21.26 31.95 -8.00
N LYS A 84 20.52 32.91 -7.44
CA LYS A 84 20.69 33.36 -6.05
C LYS A 84 20.47 32.23 -5.04
N ILE A 85 19.43 31.39 -5.23
CA ILE A 85 19.19 30.24 -4.34
C ILE A 85 20.23 29.15 -4.54
N VAL A 86 20.61 28.86 -5.79
CA VAL A 86 21.64 27.86 -6.06
C VAL A 86 22.99 28.28 -5.47
N SER A 87 23.32 29.58 -5.55
CA SER A 87 24.57 30.14 -5.02
C SER A 87 24.64 30.18 -3.49
N SER A 88 23.49 30.24 -2.80
CA SER A 88 23.45 30.30 -1.34
C SER A 88 23.73 28.95 -0.68
N LYS A 89 23.73 27.86 -1.46
CA LYS A 89 23.94 26.50 -0.97
C LYS A 89 25.36 26.02 -1.23
N GLU A 90 26.06 25.67 -0.16
CA GLU A 90 27.34 24.95 -0.26
C GLU A 90 27.08 23.52 -0.75
N ILE A 91 27.77 23.12 -1.83
CA ILE A 91 27.66 21.80 -2.45
C ILE A 91 29.03 21.11 -2.36
N LYS A 92 29.05 19.91 -1.78
CA LYS A 92 30.27 19.10 -1.63
C LYS A 92 30.12 17.79 -2.38
N GLY A 93 31.23 17.27 -2.89
CA GLY A 93 31.25 15.98 -3.54
C GLY A 93 30.56 16.00 -4.90
N LYS A 94 29.91 14.89 -5.26
CA LYS A 94 29.35 14.72 -6.59
C LYS A 94 27.94 15.30 -6.67
N PHE A 95 27.65 16.07 -7.72
CA PHE A 95 26.33 16.65 -7.91
C PHE A 95 25.88 16.57 -9.37
N ARG A 96 24.57 16.77 -9.57
CA ARG A 96 24.01 17.08 -10.88
C ARG A 96 22.97 18.18 -10.78
N VAL A 97 22.62 18.79 -11.91
CA VAL A 97 21.53 19.76 -12.03
C VAL A 97 20.42 19.19 -12.91
N THR A 98 19.20 19.11 -12.38
CA THR A 98 18.01 18.68 -13.12
C THR A 98 17.05 19.85 -13.29
N VAL A 99 16.88 20.33 -14.53
CA VAL A 99 15.94 21.41 -14.84
C VAL A 99 14.68 20.85 -15.52
N ASN A 100 13.55 20.89 -14.83
CA ASN A 100 12.24 20.58 -15.39
C ASN A 100 11.54 21.87 -15.79
N ARG A 101 11.35 22.09 -17.09
CA ARG A 101 10.73 23.29 -17.62
C ARG A 101 9.29 23.00 -18.07
N ARG A 102 8.31 23.48 -17.30
CA ARG A 102 6.89 23.41 -17.69
C ARG A 102 6.45 24.65 -18.44
N SER A 103 6.90 25.83 -17.99
CA SER A 103 6.67 27.08 -18.73
C SER A 103 7.60 27.18 -19.92
N LYS A 104 7.04 27.40 -21.11
CA LYS A 104 7.83 27.59 -22.33
C LYS A 104 8.38 29.01 -22.49
N ASP A 105 7.92 29.94 -21.65
CA ASP A 105 8.28 31.37 -21.70
C ASP A 105 9.62 31.65 -21.02
N PHE A 106 10.18 30.68 -20.28
CA PHE A 106 11.50 30.82 -19.69
C PHE A 106 12.57 30.92 -20.80
N PRO A 107 13.50 31.89 -20.72
CA PRO A 107 14.36 32.31 -21.84
C PRO A 107 15.42 31.29 -22.27
N MET A 108 15.62 30.23 -21.49
CA MET A 108 16.62 29.19 -21.75
C MET A 108 15.97 27.81 -21.79
N THR A 109 16.57 26.90 -22.57
CA THR A 109 16.19 25.48 -22.52
C THR A 109 16.65 24.84 -21.20
N SER A 110 16.04 23.71 -20.84
CA SER A 110 16.45 22.93 -19.66
C SER A 110 17.93 22.54 -19.69
N GLN A 111 18.47 22.23 -20.88
CA GLN A 111 19.85 21.81 -21.03
C GLN A 111 20.82 22.98 -20.85
N GLU A 112 20.55 24.11 -21.50
CA GLU A 112 21.36 25.33 -21.36
C GLU A 112 21.37 25.81 -19.91
N PHE A 113 20.20 25.83 -19.25
CA PHE A 113 20.13 26.32 -17.89
C PHE A 113 20.73 25.34 -16.87
N SER A 114 20.61 24.03 -17.10
CA SER A 114 21.32 23.02 -16.30
C SER A 114 22.83 23.20 -16.39
N ALA A 115 23.38 23.44 -17.59
CA ALA A 115 24.80 23.68 -17.78
C ALA A 115 25.28 24.96 -17.07
N ARG A 116 24.52 26.05 -17.20
CA ARG A 116 24.81 27.34 -16.55
C ARG A 116 24.82 27.24 -15.02
N LEU A 117 23.82 26.59 -14.44
CA LEU A 117 23.79 26.34 -12.99
C LEU A 117 24.92 25.40 -12.54
N GLY A 118 25.30 24.44 -13.37
CA GLY A 118 26.45 23.56 -13.11
C GLY A 118 27.76 24.34 -13.04
N GLU A 119 28.01 25.24 -14.00
CA GLU A 119 29.17 26.13 -13.99
C GLU A 119 29.19 27.04 -12.76
N LEU A 120 28.05 27.63 -12.42
CA LEU A 120 27.90 28.47 -11.22
C LEU A 120 28.29 27.70 -9.95
N VAL A 121 27.81 26.47 -9.78
CA VAL A 121 28.12 25.63 -8.62
C VAL A 121 29.60 25.28 -8.57
N LEU A 122 30.22 24.92 -9.69
CA LEU A 122 31.65 24.62 -9.77
C LEU A 122 32.54 25.81 -9.41
N ASN A 123 32.16 27.01 -9.86
CA ASN A 123 32.91 28.25 -9.57
C ASN A 123 32.84 28.63 -8.08
N LEU A 124 31.72 28.34 -7.42
CA LEU A 124 31.52 28.67 -6.00
C LEU A 124 32.04 27.58 -5.05
N ASN A 125 32.10 26.32 -5.49
CA ASN A 125 32.40 25.17 -4.64
C ASN A 125 33.56 24.35 -5.20
N LYS A 126 34.78 24.58 -4.69
CA LYS A 126 36.01 23.92 -5.17
C LYS A 126 35.99 22.38 -5.09
N ASP A 127 35.26 21.85 -4.11
CA ASP A 127 35.17 20.40 -3.86
C ASP A 127 33.99 19.73 -4.59
N ALA A 128 33.22 20.49 -5.37
CA ALA A 128 32.09 19.96 -6.13
C ALA A 128 32.55 19.36 -7.47
N LYS A 129 31.95 18.23 -7.85
CA LYS A 129 32.21 17.55 -9.13
C LYS A 129 30.90 17.15 -9.79
N VAL A 130 30.74 17.42 -11.08
CA VAL A 130 29.56 16.98 -11.82
C VAL A 130 29.64 15.47 -12.06
N ASP A 131 28.58 14.73 -11.70
CA ASP A 131 28.37 13.32 -12.03
C ASP A 131 26.87 13.09 -12.30
N LEU A 132 26.51 12.73 -13.53
CA LEU A 132 25.10 12.62 -13.93
C LEU A 132 24.43 11.33 -13.44
N PHE A 133 25.24 10.33 -13.05
CA PHE A 133 24.79 8.98 -12.74
C PHE A 133 24.93 8.67 -11.25
N ASN A 134 26.07 8.98 -10.66
CA ASN A 134 26.42 8.68 -9.27
C ASN A 134 26.71 9.97 -8.52
N TYR A 135 25.66 10.64 -8.04
CA TYR A 135 25.74 11.91 -7.35
C TYR A 135 25.24 11.81 -5.90
N ASP A 136 25.78 12.67 -5.05
CA ASP A 136 25.36 12.85 -3.66
C ASP A 136 24.19 13.86 -3.59
N THR A 137 24.25 14.90 -4.41
CA THR A 137 23.25 15.99 -4.44
C THR A 137 22.64 16.18 -5.82
N ASN A 138 21.31 16.23 -5.90
CA ASN A 138 20.60 16.66 -7.09
C ASN A 138 20.02 18.05 -6.88
N ILE A 139 20.58 19.04 -7.57
CA ILE A 139 20.05 20.40 -7.62
C ILE A 139 18.91 20.39 -8.63
N GLY A 140 17.70 20.32 -8.13
CA GLY A 140 16.52 20.32 -8.96
C GLY A 140 15.91 21.70 -9.06
N VAL A 141 15.60 22.10 -10.29
CA VAL A 141 14.90 23.34 -10.61
C VAL A 141 13.67 22.99 -11.40
N ASP A 142 12.51 23.31 -10.86
CA ASP A 142 11.21 22.94 -11.42
C ASP A 142 10.44 24.23 -11.73
N ILE A 143 10.53 24.65 -13.00
CA ILE A 143 10.11 25.96 -13.51
C ILE A 143 8.65 25.87 -13.97
N GLY A 144 7.74 26.48 -13.20
CA GLY A 144 6.33 26.66 -13.55
C GLY A 144 6.06 27.99 -14.26
N SER A 145 4.79 28.22 -14.61
CA SER A 145 4.30 29.49 -15.20
C SER A 145 4.46 30.69 -14.26
N GLU A 146 4.08 30.56 -13.00
CA GLU A 146 4.16 31.66 -12.02
C GLU A 146 5.46 31.66 -11.22
N TYR A 147 5.82 30.49 -10.67
CA TYR A 147 6.97 30.35 -9.76
C TYR A 147 7.88 29.20 -10.17
N THR A 148 9.13 29.29 -9.71
CA THR A 148 10.10 28.21 -9.78
C THR A 148 10.37 27.64 -8.40
N TYR A 149 10.47 26.30 -8.34
CA TYR A 149 10.80 25.57 -7.14
C TYR A 149 12.22 25.00 -7.24
N VAL A 150 13.09 25.42 -6.32
CA VAL A 150 14.47 24.94 -6.21
C VAL A 150 14.59 23.97 -5.03
N TYR A 151 15.26 22.85 -5.23
CA TYR A 151 15.46 21.83 -4.19
C TYR A 151 16.79 21.10 -4.34
N PHE A 152 17.29 20.58 -3.23
CA PHE A 152 18.59 19.91 -3.16
C PHE A 152 18.49 18.44 -2.74
N ASN A 153 17.27 17.97 -2.43
CA ASN A 153 17.02 16.59 -2.03
C ASN A 153 15.73 16.08 -2.70
N VAL A 154 15.72 14.79 -3.05
CA VAL A 154 14.56 14.08 -3.60
C VAL A 154 14.32 12.85 -2.74
N ILE A 155 13.25 12.89 -1.96
CA ILE A 155 12.83 11.77 -1.12
C ILE A 155 11.88 10.90 -1.94
N GLN A 156 12.15 9.60 -2.00
CA GLN A 156 11.28 8.66 -2.70
C GLN A 156 9.98 8.47 -1.90
N GLY A 157 8.86 8.55 -2.61
CA GLY A 157 7.56 8.20 -2.07
C GLY A 157 7.28 6.70 -2.17
N PRO A 158 6.15 6.23 -1.63
CA PRO A 158 5.78 4.82 -1.66
C PRO A 158 5.30 4.34 -3.04
N GLY A 159 5.09 5.26 -4.00
CA GLY A 159 4.57 4.98 -5.33
C GLY A 159 3.12 4.53 -5.30
N GLY A 160 2.70 3.76 -6.32
CA GLY A 160 1.35 3.23 -6.40
C GLY A 160 0.29 4.26 -6.80
N LEU A 161 -0.96 3.99 -6.45
CA LEU A 161 -2.12 4.82 -6.76
C LEU A 161 -2.72 5.43 -5.50
N PRO A 162 -3.34 6.62 -5.56
CA PRO A 162 -4.09 7.17 -4.44
C PRO A 162 -5.15 6.17 -3.95
N VAL A 163 -5.15 5.86 -2.64
CA VAL A 163 -6.19 5.04 -2.00
C VAL A 163 -7.57 5.62 -2.29
N ARG A 164 -8.57 4.74 -2.50
CA ARG A 164 -9.94 5.00 -3.02
C ARG A 164 -10.06 5.22 -4.53
N SER A 165 -8.95 5.22 -5.28
CA SER A 165 -9.02 5.35 -6.73
C SER A 165 -9.44 4.08 -7.47
N GLN A 166 -9.36 2.90 -6.83
CA GLN A 166 -9.68 1.61 -7.43
C GLN A 166 -10.82 0.87 -6.68
N GLY A 167 -11.75 1.64 -6.10
CA GLY A 167 -12.89 1.09 -5.37
C GLY A 167 -12.51 0.54 -3.99
N LYS A 168 -13.39 -0.31 -3.45
CA LYS A 168 -13.38 -0.77 -2.07
C LYS A 168 -13.39 -2.30 -2.00
N GLY A 169 -12.59 -2.87 -1.10
CA GLY A 169 -12.49 -4.31 -0.85
C GLY A 169 -12.57 -4.66 0.64
N VAL A 170 -12.76 -5.94 0.93
CA VAL A 170 -12.68 -6.51 2.29
C VAL A 170 -11.48 -7.44 2.36
N ALA A 171 -10.52 -7.14 3.25
CA ALA A 171 -9.38 -8.02 3.49
C ALA A 171 -9.61 -8.96 4.67
N LEU A 172 -9.35 -10.26 4.45
CA LEU A 172 -9.32 -11.25 5.51
C LEU A 172 -8.00 -11.12 6.27
N ILE A 173 -8.05 -10.47 7.44
CA ILE A 173 -6.86 -10.17 8.23
C ILE A 173 -6.63 -11.21 9.33
N SER A 174 -5.36 -11.56 9.55
CA SER A 174 -4.93 -12.50 10.59
C SER A 174 -3.73 -11.95 11.36
N GLY A 175 -3.28 -12.68 12.39
CA GLY A 175 -2.06 -12.38 13.14
C GLY A 175 -0.76 -12.82 12.45
N GLY A 176 -0.84 -13.43 11.25
CA GLY A 176 0.33 -13.82 10.45
C GLY A 176 0.89 -12.66 9.62
N ILE A 177 1.96 -12.93 8.88
CA ILE A 177 2.64 -11.92 8.03
C ILE A 177 1.96 -11.70 6.68
N ASP A 178 1.30 -12.71 6.12
CA ASP A 178 0.85 -12.67 4.72
C ASP A 178 -0.33 -11.70 4.54
N SER A 179 -1.36 -11.79 5.40
CA SER A 179 -2.57 -10.96 5.28
C SER A 179 -2.33 -9.44 5.43
N PRO A 180 -1.49 -8.92 6.35
CA PRO A 180 -1.15 -7.50 6.35
C PRO A 180 -0.33 -7.09 5.12
N VAL A 181 0.59 -7.93 4.63
CA VAL A 181 1.35 -7.63 3.40
C VAL A 181 0.42 -7.55 2.18
N ALA A 182 -0.51 -8.50 2.03
CA ALA A 182 -1.51 -8.47 0.97
C ALA A 182 -2.39 -7.21 1.04
N SER A 183 -2.82 -6.84 2.24
CA SER A 183 -3.61 -5.62 2.47
C SER A 183 -2.82 -4.36 2.11
N TYR A 184 -1.54 -4.27 2.50
CA TYR A 184 -0.64 -3.19 2.13
C TYR A 184 -0.49 -3.07 0.60
N LEU A 185 -0.33 -4.19 -0.11
CA LEU A 185 -0.22 -4.19 -1.57
C LEU A 185 -1.51 -3.70 -2.25
N MET A 186 -2.68 -4.02 -1.70
CA MET A 186 -3.95 -3.53 -2.23
C MET A 186 -4.17 -2.04 -1.96
N LEU A 187 -3.81 -1.54 -0.77
CA LEU A 187 -3.76 -0.09 -0.50
C LEU A 187 -2.83 0.61 -1.50
N LYS A 188 -1.65 0.03 -1.78
CA LYS A 188 -0.70 0.54 -2.78
C LYS A 188 -1.29 0.62 -4.18
N ARG A 189 -2.19 -0.30 -4.55
CA ARG A 189 -2.93 -0.27 -5.81
C ARG A 189 -4.16 0.64 -5.77
N GLY A 190 -4.34 1.46 -4.74
CA GLY A 190 -5.39 2.47 -4.68
C GLY A 190 -6.74 1.93 -4.22
N MET A 191 -6.81 0.70 -3.72
CA MET A 191 -8.02 0.12 -3.16
C MET A 191 -8.23 0.62 -1.73
N GLU A 192 -9.45 1.01 -1.39
CA GLU A 192 -9.87 1.20 0.01
C GLU A 192 -10.18 -0.16 0.65
N LEU A 193 -9.75 -0.37 1.89
CA LEU A 193 -9.96 -1.63 2.60
C LEU A 193 -10.76 -1.43 3.88
N ASN A 194 -11.71 -2.34 4.10
CA ASN A 194 -12.15 -2.72 5.44
C ASN A 194 -11.65 -4.14 5.74
N LEU A 195 -11.59 -4.50 7.01
CA LEU A 195 -11.05 -5.78 7.45
C LEU A 195 -12.14 -6.68 8.01
N ILE A 196 -11.96 -7.99 7.85
CA ILE A 196 -12.70 -9.01 8.58
C ILE A 196 -11.72 -9.98 9.23
N HIS A 197 -11.90 -10.23 10.52
CA HIS A 197 -11.08 -11.16 11.29
C HIS A 197 -11.94 -12.23 11.95
N TYR A 198 -11.44 -13.46 11.92
CA TYR A 198 -12.08 -14.62 12.54
C TYR A 198 -11.41 -14.90 13.88
N PHE A 199 -12.04 -14.44 14.95
CA PHE A 199 -11.55 -14.49 16.33
C PHE A 199 -11.34 -15.93 16.79
N GLN A 200 -10.10 -16.24 17.18
CA GLN A 200 -9.70 -17.52 17.77
C GLN A 200 -9.24 -17.37 19.22
N SER A 201 -8.57 -16.27 19.55
CA SER A 201 -8.08 -15.94 20.88
C SER A 201 -7.85 -14.43 21.00
N SER A 202 -7.84 -13.92 22.24
CA SER A 202 -7.55 -12.51 22.52
C SER A 202 -6.14 -12.09 22.09
N ARG A 203 -5.15 -12.99 22.20
CA ARG A 203 -3.77 -12.74 21.80
C ARG A 203 -3.63 -12.53 20.28
N LEU A 204 -4.28 -13.37 19.49
CA LEU A 204 -4.30 -13.21 18.04
C LEU A 204 -5.04 -11.92 17.63
N LEU A 205 -6.11 -11.59 18.35
CA LEU A 205 -6.86 -10.36 18.13
C LEU A 205 -5.99 -9.11 18.39
N GLU A 206 -5.13 -9.12 19.40
CA GLU A 206 -4.18 -8.04 19.66
C GLU A 206 -3.22 -7.83 18.48
N LYS A 207 -2.62 -8.91 17.95
CA LYS A 207 -1.78 -8.83 16.74
C LYS A 207 -2.55 -8.26 15.54
N VAL A 208 -3.82 -8.64 15.40
CA VAL A 208 -4.69 -8.13 14.33
C VAL A 208 -4.95 -6.64 14.47
N PHE A 209 -5.20 -6.14 15.68
CA PHE A 209 -5.37 -4.70 15.90
C PHE A 209 -4.07 -3.92 15.63
N ARG A 210 -2.91 -4.45 16.01
CA ARG A 210 -1.62 -3.84 15.67
C ARG A 210 -1.37 -3.85 14.16
N ASN A 211 -1.75 -4.92 13.45
CA ASN A 211 -1.70 -4.98 11.99
C ASN A 211 -2.64 -3.96 11.34
N LYS A 212 -3.83 -3.75 11.91
CA LYS A 212 -4.76 -2.70 11.48
C LYS A 212 -4.14 -1.32 11.65
N GLU A 213 -3.62 -0.99 12.83
CA GLU A 213 -2.94 0.29 13.11
C GLU A 213 -1.78 0.53 12.14
N LEU A 214 -1.01 -0.52 11.83
CA LEU A 214 0.05 -0.46 10.84
C LEU A 214 -0.48 -0.08 9.45
N LEU A 215 -1.57 -0.70 9.00
CA LEU A 215 -2.20 -0.41 7.71
C LEU A 215 -2.79 1.01 7.67
N GLU A 216 -3.32 1.52 8.79
CA GLU A 216 -3.84 2.89 8.91
C GLU A 216 -2.76 3.96 8.73
N GLN A 217 -1.48 3.63 8.94
CA GLN A 217 -0.38 4.55 8.59
C GLN A 217 -0.32 4.85 7.08
N TYR A 218 -0.84 3.96 6.24
CA TYR A 218 -0.88 4.07 4.78
C TYR A 218 -2.27 4.41 4.22
N SER A 219 -3.33 4.27 5.03
CA SER A 219 -4.69 4.65 4.67
C SER A 219 -4.96 6.11 5.02
N PRO A 220 -5.57 6.90 4.11
CA PRO A 220 -5.95 8.29 4.40
C PRO A 220 -7.12 8.42 5.39
N TYR A 221 -7.83 7.32 5.68
CA TYR A 221 -8.96 7.28 6.60
C TYR A 221 -8.88 6.04 7.49
N PRO A 222 -9.54 6.05 8.66
CA PRO A 222 -9.63 4.89 9.53
C PRO A 222 -10.15 3.66 8.78
N ILE A 223 -9.58 2.50 9.11
CA ILE A 223 -9.96 1.22 8.54
C ILE A 223 -10.96 0.56 9.51
N GLU A 224 -12.15 0.21 9.03
CA GLU A 224 -13.11 -0.52 9.87
C GLU A 224 -12.76 -2.01 9.92
N ILE A 225 -13.04 -2.67 11.06
CA ILE A 225 -12.80 -4.11 11.24
C ILE A 225 -14.03 -4.83 11.81
N LYS A 226 -14.47 -5.88 11.13
CA LYS A 226 -15.51 -6.80 11.60
C LYS A 226 -14.88 -8.02 12.26
N ILE A 227 -15.26 -8.30 13.50
CA ILE A 227 -14.80 -9.48 14.25
C ILE A 227 -15.88 -10.55 14.25
N MET A 228 -15.55 -11.73 13.74
CA MET A 228 -16.44 -12.90 13.67
C MET A 228 -15.92 -13.99 14.60
N ASP A 229 -16.80 -14.64 15.36
CA ASP A 229 -16.40 -15.76 16.22
C ASP A 229 -16.12 -17.02 15.37
N HIS A 230 -14.84 -17.40 15.27
CA HIS A 230 -14.39 -18.53 14.46
C HIS A 230 -15.03 -19.85 14.90
N ARG A 231 -15.25 -20.05 16.21
CA ARG A 231 -15.84 -21.27 16.75
C ARG A 231 -17.32 -21.36 16.40
N LYS A 232 -18.06 -20.26 16.49
CA LYS A 232 -19.47 -20.22 16.09
C LYS A 232 -19.65 -20.43 14.59
N MET A 233 -18.74 -19.91 13.78
CA MET A 233 -18.72 -20.08 12.34
C MET A 233 -18.57 -21.57 11.96
N ILE A 234 -17.41 -22.18 12.23
CA ILE A 234 -17.10 -23.52 11.69
C ILE A 234 -17.41 -24.69 12.63
N GLY A 235 -17.65 -24.43 13.92
CA GLY A 235 -17.64 -25.48 14.96
C GLY A 235 -18.62 -26.63 14.69
N LYS A 236 -19.84 -26.33 14.24
CA LYS A 236 -20.83 -27.35 13.87
C LYS A 236 -20.36 -28.19 12.69
N THR A 237 -19.85 -27.55 11.64
CA THR A 237 -19.28 -28.20 10.45
C THR A 237 -18.13 -29.13 10.84
N VAL A 238 -17.21 -28.70 11.70
CA VAL A 238 -16.10 -29.56 12.17
C VAL A 238 -16.61 -30.80 12.93
N MET A 239 -17.61 -30.63 13.80
CA MET A 239 -18.18 -31.76 14.54
C MET A 239 -18.81 -32.80 13.61
N GLU A 240 -19.58 -32.36 12.61
CA GLU A 240 -20.18 -33.26 11.62
C GLU A 240 -19.14 -33.92 10.71
N LEU A 241 -18.10 -33.19 10.30
CA LEU A 241 -16.98 -33.77 9.55
C LEU A 241 -16.30 -34.88 10.35
N ARG A 242 -16.02 -34.67 11.65
CA ARG A 242 -15.43 -35.69 12.53
C ARG A 242 -16.34 -36.91 12.70
N LYS A 243 -17.65 -36.70 12.94
CA LYS A 243 -18.65 -37.77 13.08
C LYS A 243 -18.71 -38.67 11.84
N ASN A 244 -18.49 -38.09 10.65
CA ASN A 244 -18.52 -38.80 9.38
C ASN A 244 -17.12 -39.24 8.88
N LYS A 245 -16.06 -39.14 9.69
CA LYS A 245 -14.67 -39.47 9.33
C LYS A 245 -14.14 -38.70 8.11
N GLN A 246 -14.52 -37.43 8.01
CA GLN A 246 -14.18 -36.49 6.94
C GLN A 246 -13.40 -35.27 7.46
N GLU A 247 -12.79 -35.35 8.64
CA GLU A 247 -12.10 -34.23 9.30
C GLU A 247 -10.96 -33.62 8.46
N ARG A 248 -10.42 -34.36 7.49
CA ARG A 248 -9.41 -33.86 6.54
C ARG A 248 -9.91 -32.68 5.68
N TRP A 249 -11.23 -32.53 5.53
CA TRP A 249 -11.88 -31.44 4.79
C TRP A 249 -12.02 -30.14 5.60
N THR A 250 -11.72 -30.17 6.90
CA THR A 250 -11.96 -29.04 7.82
C THR A 250 -11.41 -27.71 7.30
N CYS A 251 -10.17 -27.68 6.78
CA CYS A 251 -9.55 -26.45 6.28
C CYS A 251 -10.26 -25.89 5.04
N ILE A 252 -10.74 -26.77 4.14
CA ILE A 252 -11.45 -26.38 2.90
C ILE A 252 -12.81 -25.77 3.25
N PHE A 253 -13.58 -26.43 4.13
CA PHE A 253 -14.86 -25.89 4.61
C PHE A 253 -14.67 -24.57 5.36
N CYS A 254 -13.68 -24.51 6.26
CA CYS A 254 -13.35 -23.30 7.02
C CYS A 254 -13.07 -22.11 6.09
N LYS A 255 -12.17 -22.27 5.13
CA LYS A 255 -11.82 -21.21 4.17
C LYS A 255 -13.01 -20.77 3.34
N ARG A 256 -13.86 -21.70 2.91
CA ARG A 256 -15.05 -21.36 2.14
C ARG A 256 -16.07 -20.58 2.96
N GLU A 257 -16.31 -20.96 4.21
CA GLU A 257 -17.17 -20.17 5.12
C GLU A 257 -16.57 -18.78 5.37
N MET A 258 -15.24 -18.67 5.56
CA MET A 258 -14.57 -17.37 5.68
C MET A 258 -14.71 -16.51 4.42
N TYR A 259 -14.73 -17.10 3.23
CA TYR A 259 -14.98 -16.33 2.00
C TYR A 259 -16.44 -15.89 1.91
N GLN A 260 -17.39 -16.75 2.29
CA GLN A 260 -18.82 -16.42 2.28
C GLN A 260 -19.13 -15.28 3.27
N GLU A 261 -18.61 -15.34 4.49
CA GLU A 261 -18.75 -14.27 5.47
C GLU A 261 -18.05 -12.97 5.02
N GLY A 262 -16.88 -13.10 4.38
CA GLY A 262 -16.19 -11.97 3.75
C GLY A 262 -17.00 -11.34 2.62
N GLU A 263 -17.63 -12.15 1.77
CA GLU A 263 -18.49 -11.70 0.67
C GLU A 263 -19.76 -11.01 1.20
N ASN A 264 -20.38 -11.58 2.22
CA ASN A 264 -21.56 -11.00 2.88
C ASN A 264 -21.23 -9.65 3.48
N TYR A 265 -20.11 -9.53 4.21
CA TYR A 265 -19.66 -8.25 4.74
C TYR A 265 -19.29 -7.27 3.62
N ALA A 266 -18.66 -7.74 2.54
CA ALA A 266 -18.33 -6.90 1.40
C ALA A 266 -19.58 -6.29 0.76
N ARG A 267 -20.64 -7.09 0.56
CA ARG A 267 -21.94 -6.60 0.06
C ARG A 267 -22.57 -5.59 1.02
N GLU A 268 -22.55 -5.86 2.33
CA GLU A 268 -23.09 -4.98 3.38
C GLU A 268 -22.51 -3.56 3.30
N ILE A 269 -21.21 -3.44 3.02
CA ILE A 269 -20.49 -2.14 3.00
C ILE A 269 -20.25 -1.56 1.60
N GLY A 270 -20.85 -2.16 0.56
CA GLY A 270 -20.67 -1.77 -0.84
C GLY A 270 -19.27 -2.02 -1.43
N ALA A 271 -18.48 -2.91 -0.84
CA ALA A 271 -17.22 -3.36 -1.40
C ALA A 271 -17.44 -4.30 -2.60
N LYS A 272 -16.44 -4.42 -3.46
CA LYS A 272 -16.50 -5.14 -4.74
C LYS A 272 -15.52 -6.30 -4.87
N ALA A 273 -14.71 -6.55 -3.84
CA ALA A 273 -13.74 -7.63 -3.83
C ALA A 273 -13.42 -8.12 -2.42
N ILE A 274 -12.99 -9.38 -2.34
CA ILE A 274 -12.33 -9.96 -1.18
C ILE A 274 -10.82 -9.93 -1.42
N VAL A 275 -10.02 -9.69 -0.38
CA VAL A 275 -8.55 -9.74 -0.42
C VAL A 275 -8.05 -10.78 0.56
N THR A 276 -7.15 -11.65 0.12
CA THR A 276 -6.52 -12.67 0.98
C THR A 276 -4.99 -12.59 0.88
N GLY A 277 -4.32 -12.97 1.96
CA GLY A 277 -2.88 -13.19 1.97
C GLY A 277 -2.49 -14.61 1.58
N GLU A 278 -3.17 -15.22 0.61
CA GLU A 278 -2.80 -16.56 0.17
C GLU A 278 -1.73 -16.49 -0.90
N ASP A 279 -0.71 -17.34 -0.74
CA ASP A 279 0.27 -17.66 -1.77
C ASP A 279 0.01 -19.10 -2.29
N LEU A 280 0.57 -19.48 -3.44
CA LEU A 280 0.29 -20.78 -4.05
C LEU A 280 1.24 -21.87 -3.50
N GLY A 281 0.68 -22.87 -2.82
CA GLY A 281 1.40 -24.08 -2.43
C GLY A 281 2.13 -24.04 -1.08
N GLN A 282 2.03 -22.96 -0.30
CA GLN A 282 2.62 -22.90 1.05
C GLN A 282 1.89 -23.77 2.08
N VAL A 283 0.55 -23.74 2.10
CA VAL A 283 -0.24 -24.65 2.96
C VAL A 283 -1.20 -25.52 2.16
N ALA A 284 -1.61 -26.63 2.77
CA ALA A 284 -2.47 -27.64 2.11
C ALA A 284 -3.73 -27.03 1.48
N SER A 285 -4.37 -26.04 2.12
CA SER A 285 -5.58 -25.39 1.60
C SER A 285 -5.34 -24.45 0.41
N GLN A 286 -4.09 -24.16 0.04
CA GLN A 286 -3.71 -23.22 -1.01
C GLN A 286 -3.11 -23.92 -2.24
N THR A 287 -3.44 -25.19 -2.47
CA THR A 287 -3.17 -25.83 -3.77
C THR A 287 -4.19 -25.35 -4.80
N LEU A 288 -3.84 -25.41 -6.09
CA LEU A 288 -4.75 -25.01 -7.18
C LEU A 288 -6.11 -25.73 -7.11
N ASP A 289 -6.08 -27.05 -6.87
CA ASP A 289 -7.28 -27.89 -6.71
C ASP A 289 -8.17 -27.40 -5.56
N ASN A 290 -7.56 -27.05 -4.42
CA ASN A 290 -8.28 -26.59 -3.24
C ASN A 290 -8.80 -25.16 -3.42
N LEU A 291 -8.03 -24.25 -4.01
CA LEU A 291 -8.51 -22.88 -4.30
C LEU A 291 -9.73 -22.92 -5.22
N ASN A 292 -9.68 -23.71 -6.29
CA ASN A 292 -10.82 -23.92 -7.20
C ASN A 292 -12.06 -24.45 -6.45
N THR A 293 -11.88 -25.42 -5.54
CA THR A 293 -12.97 -25.99 -4.76
C THR A 293 -13.54 -25.01 -3.73
N ILE A 294 -12.70 -24.20 -3.09
CA ILE A 294 -13.10 -23.18 -2.10
C ILE A 294 -13.88 -22.05 -2.79
N GLU A 295 -13.52 -21.69 -4.01
CA GLU A 295 -14.10 -20.54 -4.75
C GLU A 295 -15.48 -20.81 -5.37
N GLU A 296 -15.91 -22.07 -5.53
CA GLU A 296 -17.10 -22.42 -6.34
C GLU A 296 -18.39 -21.68 -5.98
N LYS A 297 -18.56 -21.27 -4.70
CA LYS A 297 -19.75 -20.54 -4.22
C LYS A 297 -19.54 -19.04 -4.02
N ILE A 298 -18.41 -18.50 -4.46
CA ILE A 298 -18.07 -17.08 -4.31
C ILE A 298 -18.25 -16.40 -5.67
N THR A 299 -19.08 -15.36 -5.68
CA THR A 299 -19.42 -14.60 -6.90
C THR A 299 -18.57 -13.35 -7.05
N MET A 300 -18.05 -12.83 -5.94
CA MET A 300 -17.22 -11.64 -5.91
C MET A 300 -15.75 -11.97 -6.24
N PRO A 301 -15.02 -11.11 -6.96
CA PRO A 301 -13.59 -11.29 -7.19
C PRO A 301 -12.79 -11.45 -5.89
N ILE A 302 -11.89 -12.43 -5.88
CA ILE A 302 -10.93 -12.65 -4.79
C ILE A 302 -9.53 -12.26 -5.27
N PHE A 303 -8.97 -11.19 -4.71
CA PHE A 303 -7.60 -10.78 -4.96
C PHE A 303 -6.64 -11.50 -4.03
N ARG A 304 -5.61 -12.09 -4.63
CA ARG A 304 -4.49 -12.78 -3.95
C ARG A 304 -3.17 -12.14 -4.34
N PRO A 305 -2.82 -10.99 -3.75
CA PRO A 305 -1.63 -10.24 -4.15
C PRO A 305 -0.32 -11.04 -4.01
N LEU A 306 -0.32 -12.09 -3.18
CA LEU A 306 0.85 -12.90 -2.86
C LEU A 306 0.90 -14.22 -3.64
N ILE A 307 -0.05 -14.50 -4.53
CA ILE A 307 -0.20 -15.83 -5.17
C ILE A 307 1.07 -16.35 -5.87
N GLY A 308 1.92 -15.45 -6.37
CA GLY A 308 3.17 -15.78 -7.05
C GLY A 308 4.44 -15.39 -6.29
N PHE A 309 4.33 -14.99 -5.03
CA PHE A 309 5.47 -14.60 -4.19
C PHE A 309 6.01 -15.82 -3.44
N ASP A 310 7.32 -15.89 -3.24
CA ASP A 310 7.90 -16.81 -2.27
C ASP A 310 7.88 -16.22 -0.85
N LYS A 311 8.15 -17.08 0.14
CA LYS A 311 8.13 -16.69 1.55
C LYS A 311 9.16 -15.59 1.88
N ILE A 312 10.34 -15.62 1.26
CA ILE A 312 11.42 -14.65 1.51
C ILE A 312 11.01 -13.27 0.97
N GLU A 313 10.36 -13.23 -0.19
CA GLU A 313 9.82 -11.99 -0.75
C GLU A 313 8.73 -11.38 0.15
N ILE A 314 7.82 -12.21 0.68
CA ILE A 314 6.78 -11.77 1.62
C ILE A 314 7.43 -11.23 2.91
N GLU A 315 8.39 -11.96 3.48
CA GLU A 315 9.12 -11.54 4.69
C GLU A 315 9.82 -10.19 4.50
N LYS A 316 10.52 -9.97 3.38
CA LYS A 316 11.16 -8.69 3.08
C LYS A 316 10.18 -7.52 3.03
N ILE A 317 8.98 -7.73 2.48
CA ILE A 317 7.95 -6.69 2.48
C ILE A 317 7.42 -6.48 3.91
N SER A 318 7.18 -7.57 4.64
CA SER A 318 6.72 -7.56 6.03
C SER A 318 7.67 -6.79 6.95
N GLU A 319 8.98 -7.01 6.82
CA GLU A 319 10.04 -6.27 7.53
C GLU A 319 10.01 -4.78 7.15
N LYS A 320 9.97 -4.48 5.85
CA LYS A 320 9.94 -3.10 5.34
C LYS A 320 8.77 -2.30 5.89
N ILE A 321 7.60 -2.92 6.05
CA ILE A 321 6.40 -2.24 6.55
C ILE A 321 6.26 -2.33 8.07
N GLY A 322 7.07 -3.13 8.77
CA GLY A 322 6.99 -3.34 10.23
C GLY A 322 5.97 -4.39 10.69
N ALA A 323 5.39 -5.16 9.78
CA ALA A 323 4.47 -6.26 10.12
C ALA A 323 5.21 -7.47 10.72
N PHE A 324 6.49 -7.65 10.37
CA PHE A 324 7.31 -8.76 10.88
C PHE A 324 7.54 -8.66 12.39
N ASP A 325 7.79 -7.45 12.90
CA ASP A 325 7.96 -7.21 14.34
C ASP A 325 6.68 -7.50 15.14
N ILE A 326 5.51 -7.20 14.55
CA ILE A 326 4.20 -7.53 15.15
C ILE A 326 4.01 -9.05 15.21
N PHE A 327 4.41 -9.75 14.14
CA PHE A 327 4.34 -11.20 14.10
C PHE A 327 5.23 -11.85 15.17
N LEU A 328 6.47 -11.35 15.33
CA LEU A 328 7.46 -11.87 16.28
C LEU A 328 7.17 -11.54 17.75
N SER A 329 6.35 -10.54 18.06
CA SER A 329 6.18 -10.05 19.44
C SER A 329 5.51 -11.05 20.41
N ASP A 330 5.18 -12.26 19.98
CA ASP A 330 4.74 -13.36 20.86
C ASP A 330 5.19 -14.72 20.29
N THR A 331 5.64 -15.61 21.19
CA THR A 331 6.20 -16.96 20.92
C THR A 331 5.15 -18.05 20.76
N ALA A 332 3.87 -17.74 21.00
CA ALA A 332 2.79 -18.69 20.82
C ALA A 332 2.57 -19.00 19.32
N SER A 333 2.63 -20.29 18.99
CA SER A 333 2.26 -20.80 17.66
C SER A 333 0.84 -20.35 17.31
N CYS A 334 0.63 -19.96 16.05
CA CYS A 334 -0.69 -19.66 15.49
C CYS A 334 -1.51 -20.95 15.29
N ASP A 335 -1.54 -21.82 16.31
CA ASP A 335 -2.14 -23.14 16.19
C ASP A 335 -3.66 -23.01 16.17
N CYS A 336 -4.22 -23.18 14.98
CA CYS A 336 -5.65 -23.28 14.80
C CYS A 336 -6.17 -24.52 15.52
N TYR A 337 -7.05 -24.33 16.51
CA TYR A 337 -7.69 -25.42 17.28
C TYR A 337 -8.43 -26.46 16.40
N PHE A 338 -8.81 -26.09 15.18
CA PHE A 338 -9.53 -26.96 14.25
C PHE A 338 -8.63 -27.61 13.19
N LEU A 339 -7.32 -27.41 13.24
CA LEU A 339 -6.38 -28.00 12.27
C LEU A 339 -6.41 -29.54 12.36
N PRO A 340 -6.76 -30.27 11.29
CA PRO A 340 -6.74 -31.72 11.31
C PRO A 340 -5.29 -32.25 11.19
N PRO A 341 -4.98 -33.47 11.68
CA PRO A 341 -3.62 -34.04 11.61
C PRO A 341 -3.10 -34.23 10.17
N ARG A 342 -4.01 -34.47 9.21
CA ARG A 342 -3.68 -34.66 7.80
C ARG A 342 -4.65 -33.85 6.93
N PRO A 343 -4.46 -32.53 6.81
CA PRO A 343 -5.29 -31.70 5.93
C PRO A 343 -5.28 -32.25 4.50
N ARG A 344 -6.39 -32.05 3.80
CA ARG A 344 -6.52 -32.48 2.41
C ARG A 344 -5.79 -31.50 1.49
N THR A 345 -4.87 -32.01 0.67
CA THR A 345 -4.07 -31.21 -0.28
C THR A 345 -4.65 -31.18 -1.69
N LYS A 346 -5.63 -32.05 -1.98
CA LYS A 346 -6.31 -32.14 -3.26
C LYS A 346 -7.80 -32.41 -3.07
N SER A 347 -8.65 -31.59 -3.66
CA SER A 347 -10.10 -31.75 -3.64
C SER A 347 -10.69 -31.47 -5.01
N SER A 348 -11.97 -31.80 -5.16
CA SER A 348 -12.78 -31.45 -6.32
C SER A 348 -14.12 -30.90 -5.85
N ILE A 349 -14.78 -30.15 -6.73
CA ILE A 349 -16.10 -29.56 -6.48
C ILE A 349 -17.13 -30.67 -6.27
N GLU A 350 -17.04 -31.76 -7.02
CA GLU A 350 -17.91 -32.93 -6.94
C GLU A 350 -17.80 -33.59 -5.57
N GLU A 351 -16.58 -33.89 -5.13
CA GLU A 351 -16.34 -34.46 -3.80
C GLU A 351 -16.84 -33.53 -2.69
N MET A 352 -16.64 -32.22 -2.84
CA MET A 352 -17.12 -31.24 -1.86
C MET A 352 -18.65 -31.31 -1.72
N LYS A 353 -19.39 -31.39 -2.83
CA LYS A 353 -20.86 -31.52 -2.85
C LYS A 353 -21.32 -32.83 -2.21
N GLU A 354 -20.64 -33.95 -2.46
CA GLU A 354 -20.96 -35.22 -1.79
C GLU A 354 -20.78 -35.14 -0.27
N ILE A 355 -19.71 -34.48 0.18
CA ILE A 355 -19.44 -34.31 1.61
C ILE A 355 -20.46 -33.37 2.26
N GLU A 356 -20.84 -32.29 1.58
CA GLU A 356 -21.94 -31.39 2.00
C GLU A 356 -23.23 -32.16 2.25
N VAL A 357 -23.64 -33.03 1.32
CA VAL A 357 -24.84 -33.86 1.47
C VAL A 357 -24.71 -34.80 2.68
N LYS A 358 -23.53 -35.40 2.91
CA LYS A 358 -23.30 -36.30 4.06
C LYS A 358 -23.38 -35.58 5.40
N ILE A 359 -22.90 -34.34 5.49
CA ILE A 359 -22.92 -33.57 6.75
C ILE A 359 -24.26 -32.86 6.99
N LEU A 360 -24.97 -32.43 5.93
CA LEU A 360 -26.28 -31.76 6.03
C LEU A 360 -27.46 -32.74 6.12
N GLY A 361 -27.38 -33.90 5.46
CA GLY A 361 -28.45 -34.89 5.34
C GLY A 361 -28.78 -35.67 6.62
N ARG A 362 -28.20 -35.30 7.76
CA ARG A 362 -28.50 -35.88 9.10
C ARG A 362 -28.87 -34.82 10.14
N SER A 363 -29.04 -33.56 9.72
CA SER A 363 -29.51 -32.46 10.57
C SER A 363 -31.04 -32.25 10.52
N GLY A 364 -31.77 -33.19 9.92
CA GLY A 364 -33.23 -33.21 9.85
C GLY A 364 -33.84 -34.05 10.97
#